data_AF-A0A9J7N5X4-F1
#
_entry.id   AF-A0A9J7N5X4-F1
#
_cell.length_a   1.000
_cell.length_b   1.000
_cell.length_c   1.000
_cell.angle_alpha   90.00
_cell.angle_beta   90.00
_cell.angle_gamma   90.00
#
_symmetry.space_group_name_H-M   'P 1'
#
loop_
_entity.id
_entity.type
_entity.pdbx_description
1 polymer ?
#
loop_
_entity_poly.entity_id
_entity_poly.type
_entity_poly.pdbx_seq_one_letter_code
_entity_poly.pdbx_strand_id
1 'polypeptide(L)'
;MSGVVAYQDESTPLKGGRGHANLVSKCKLCGRENNLDILQDSIQPYCADNTEEFRTMVVFECRGVEPVDFSPRVGFVAEGAESGLKFDEVELTEGEWMDYDENAQNPVGITELEHRFVKA
;
A
#
# COMPACT_ATOMS: atom_id res chain seq x y z
N MET A 1 11.20 -12.41 11.18
CA MET A 1 10.11 -13.31 10.72
C MET A 1 10.25 -13.51 9.21
N SER A 2 10.16 -14.75 8.70
CA SER A 2 10.11 -15.01 7.25
C SER A 2 8.67 -14.74 6.78
N GLY A 3 8.39 -13.49 6.40
CA GLY A 3 7.14 -13.08 5.77
C GLY A 3 7.11 -13.40 4.28
N VAL A 4 5.93 -13.36 3.69
CA VAL A 4 5.73 -13.37 2.23
C VAL A 4 5.20 -11.98 1.87
N VAL A 5 5.82 -11.35 0.88
CA VAL A 5 5.49 -9.98 0.44
C VAL A 5 4.77 -10.07 -0.90
N ALA A 6 3.82 -9.17 -1.13
CA ALA A 6 3.16 -8.99 -2.43
C ALA A 6 3.48 -7.60 -2.95
N TYR A 7 3.79 -7.48 -4.24
CA TYR A 7 4.02 -6.20 -4.92
C TYR A 7 3.00 -6.00 -6.04
N GLN A 8 2.66 -4.74 -6.34
CA GLN A 8 1.66 -4.39 -7.35
C GLN A 8 2.06 -4.78 -8.78
N ASP A 9 3.36 -4.74 -9.07
CA ASP A 9 3.94 -5.05 -10.38
C ASP A 9 4.20 -6.54 -10.59
N GLU A 10 4.16 -7.35 -9.52
CA GLU A 10 4.19 -8.80 -9.63
C GLU A 10 2.87 -9.33 -10.21
N SER A 11 2.94 -10.26 -11.15
CA SER A 11 1.76 -10.93 -11.69
C SER A 11 2.10 -12.37 -12.01
N THR A 12 1.47 -13.30 -11.29
CA THR A 12 1.70 -14.74 -11.43
C THR A 12 0.45 -15.43 -11.95
N PRO A 13 0.54 -16.24 -13.03
CA PRO A 13 -0.62 -16.96 -13.57
C PRO A 13 -1.11 -18.03 -12.59
N LEU A 14 -2.44 -18.08 -12.40
CA LEU A 14 -3.08 -19.06 -11.55
C LEU A 14 -3.34 -20.38 -12.31
N LYS A 15 -3.19 -21.50 -11.62
CA LYS A 15 -3.52 -22.84 -12.16
C LYS A 15 -4.99 -22.92 -12.58
N GLY A 16 -5.24 -23.57 -13.71
CA GLY A 16 -6.59 -23.84 -14.21
C GLY A 16 -7.25 -22.65 -14.92
N GLY A 17 -6.47 -21.67 -15.40
CA GLY A 17 -7.00 -20.55 -16.18
C GLY A 17 -7.81 -19.55 -15.35
N ARG A 18 -7.57 -19.48 -14.04
CA ARG A 18 -8.33 -18.63 -13.09
C ARG A 18 -7.83 -17.17 -13.04
N GLY A 19 -7.13 -16.71 -14.07
CA GLY A 19 -6.52 -15.37 -14.11
C GLY A 19 -5.11 -15.34 -13.53
N HIS A 20 -4.75 -14.18 -12.98
CA HIS A 20 -3.45 -13.90 -12.38
C HIS A 20 -3.66 -13.43 -10.94
N ALA A 21 -2.58 -13.43 -10.15
CA ALA A 21 -2.56 -12.81 -8.83
C ALA A 21 -1.20 -12.15 -8.59
N ASN A 22 -1.17 -11.06 -7.83
CA ASN A 22 0.08 -10.44 -7.39
C ASN A 22 0.93 -11.37 -6.52
N LEU A 23 0.30 -12.20 -5.68
CA LEU A 23 0.99 -13.16 -4.84
C LEU A 23 0.38 -14.55 -4.98
N VAL A 24 1.23 -15.55 -5.23
CA VAL A 24 0.88 -16.98 -5.12
C VAL A 24 1.85 -17.65 -4.16
N SER A 25 1.34 -18.24 -3.08
CA SER A 25 2.18 -18.84 -2.04
C SER A 25 1.61 -20.14 -1.51
N LYS A 26 2.51 -21.12 -1.31
CA LYS A 26 2.18 -22.40 -0.69
C LYS A 26 2.42 -22.32 0.82
N CYS A 27 1.39 -22.60 1.61
CA CYS A 27 1.51 -22.67 3.05
C CYS A 27 2.56 -23.73 3.44
N LYS A 28 3.61 -23.30 4.16
CA LYS A 28 4.71 -24.18 4.58
C LYS A 28 4.27 -25.25 5.58
N LEU A 29 3.12 -25.08 6.23
CA LEU A 29 2.56 -26.03 7.20
C LEU A 29 1.64 -27.07 6.54
N CYS A 30 0.56 -26.62 5.87
CA CYS A 30 -0.47 -27.54 5.33
C CYS A 30 -0.32 -27.82 3.83
N GLY A 31 0.61 -27.16 3.14
CA GLY A 31 0.83 -27.34 1.71
C GLY A 31 -0.23 -26.75 0.79
N ARG A 32 -1.27 -26.08 1.31
CA ARG A 32 -2.30 -25.42 0.51
C ARG A 32 -1.70 -24.25 -0.29
N GLU A 33 -2.05 -24.15 -1.56
CA GLU A 33 -1.76 -22.98 -2.41
C GLU A 33 -2.79 -21.88 -2.15
N ASN A 34 -2.31 -20.68 -1.85
CA ASN A 34 -3.11 -19.49 -1.56
C ASN A 34 -2.67 -18.38 -2.50
N ASN A 35 -3.55 -17.40 -2.72
CA ASN A 35 -3.22 -16.23 -3.50
C ASN A 35 -3.86 -14.96 -2.95
N LEU A 36 -3.24 -13.84 -3.28
CA LEU A 36 -3.70 -12.49 -2.98
C LEU A 36 -3.51 -11.65 -4.25
N ASP A 37 -4.55 -10.94 -4.64
CA ASP A 37 -4.55 -10.03 -5.77
C ASP A 37 -4.87 -8.60 -5.30
N ILE A 38 -4.17 -7.62 -5.85
CA ILE A 38 -4.32 -6.20 -5.55
C ILE A 38 -5.30 -5.64 -6.57
N LEU A 39 -6.47 -5.20 -6.11
CA LEU A 39 -7.47 -4.64 -7.01
C LEU A 39 -7.03 -3.23 -7.44
N GLN A 40 -6.45 -3.10 -8.63
CA GLN A 40 -5.86 -1.83 -9.07
C GLN A 40 -6.87 -0.68 -9.09
N ASP A 41 -8.12 -0.95 -9.49
CA ASP A 41 -9.20 0.05 -9.52
C ASP A 41 -9.62 0.55 -8.12
N SER A 42 -9.18 -0.13 -7.06
CA SER A 42 -9.44 0.26 -5.67
C SER A 42 -8.41 1.22 -5.09
N ILE A 43 -7.30 1.46 -5.80
CA ILE A 43 -6.22 2.31 -5.31
C ILE A 43 -6.69 3.76 -5.31
N GLN A 44 -6.68 4.39 -4.14
CA GLN A 44 -7.13 5.77 -3.95
C GLN A 44 -6.10 6.58 -3.17
N PRO A 45 -5.95 7.88 -3.46
CA PRO A 45 -5.05 8.75 -2.71
C PRO A 45 -5.56 8.98 -1.27
N TYR A 46 -4.63 9.30 -0.38
CA TYR A 46 -4.96 9.85 0.94
C TYR A 46 -4.86 11.38 0.87
N CYS A 47 -5.99 12.07 0.95
CA CYS A 47 -6.05 13.53 0.83
C CYS A 47 -6.11 14.22 2.20
N ALA A 48 -5.71 15.49 2.25
CA ALA A 48 -5.71 16.33 3.46
C ALA A 48 -7.06 16.40 4.19
N ASP A 49 -8.19 16.29 3.46
CA ASP A 49 -9.53 16.23 4.05
C ASP A 49 -9.76 14.99 4.95
N ASN A 50 -8.85 14.02 4.91
CA ASN A 50 -8.91 12.79 5.70
C ASN A 50 -7.85 12.75 6.80
N THR A 51 -7.19 13.87 7.09
CA THR A 51 -6.15 13.95 8.13
C THR A 51 -6.64 13.32 9.45
N GLU A 52 -5.79 12.50 10.07
CA GLU A 52 -6.07 11.75 11.30
C GLU A 52 -7.23 10.72 11.22
N GLU A 53 -7.72 10.40 10.02
CA GLU A 53 -8.77 9.38 9.84
C GLU A 53 -8.29 8.17 9.03
N PHE A 54 -8.67 6.97 9.47
CA PHE A 54 -8.42 5.77 8.67
C PHE A 54 -9.24 5.80 7.36
N ARG A 55 -8.53 5.75 6.24
CA ARG A 55 -9.12 5.58 4.90
C ARG A 55 -8.65 4.30 4.22
N THR A 56 -9.57 3.65 3.51
CA THR A 56 -9.22 2.54 2.61
C THR A 56 -8.52 3.09 1.39
N MET A 57 -7.22 2.83 1.28
CA MET A 57 -6.41 3.21 0.11
C MET A 57 -6.29 2.11 -0.93
N VAL A 58 -6.52 0.85 -0.55
CA VAL A 58 -6.37 -0.33 -1.42
C VAL A 58 -7.21 -1.48 -0.89
N VAL A 59 -7.72 -2.31 -1.80
CA VAL A 59 -8.48 -3.53 -1.52
C VAL A 59 -7.77 -4.73 -2.13
N PHE A 60 -7.75 -5.84 -1.39
CA PHE A 60 -7.13 -7.09 -1.80
C PHE A 60 -8.17 -8.20 -1.98
N GLU A 61 -8.15 -8.90 -3.11
CA GLU A 61 -8.88 -10.16 -3.26
C GLU A 61 -8.04 -11.29 -2.66
N CYS A 62 -8.55 -11.90 -1.58
CA CYS A 62 -7.82 -12.87 -0.78
C CYS A 62 -8.39 -14.28 -0.93
N ARG A 63 -7.55 -15.26 -1.30
CA ARG A 63 -7.93 -16.68 -1.38
C ARG A 63 -7.00 -17.53 -0.55
N GLY A 64 -7.39 -17.73 0.70
CA GLY A 64 -6.73 -18.63 1.64
C GLY A 64 -5.49 -18.06 2.35
N VAL A 65 -5.22 -16.78 2.15
CA VAL A 65 -4.26 -15.95 2.86
C VAL A 65 -4.96 -14.62 3.15
N GLU A 66 -4.59 -13.94 4.25
CA GLU A 66 -5.03 -12.58 4.56
C GLU A 66 -3.77 -11.78 4.96
N PRO A 67 -3.64 -10.51 4.53
CA PRO A 67 -2.56 -9.66 5.00
C PRO A 67 -2.75 -9.31 6.48
N VAL A 68 -1.65 -9.24 7.22
CA VAL A 68 -1.64 -9.00 8.68
C VAL A 68 -0.74 -7.83 9.09
N ASP A 69 0.04 -7.32 8.15
CA ASP A 69 1.01 -6.25 8.36
C ASP A 69 1.22 -5.50 7.05
N PHE A 70 1.54 -4.22 7.13
CA PHE A 70 1.85 -3.35 6.00
C PHE A 70 3.09 -2.52 6.31
N SER A 71 4.06 -2.58 5.41
CA SER A 71 5.30 -1.81 5.48
C SER A 71 5.33 -0.87 4.28
N PRO A 72 4.86 0.38 4.42
CA PRO A 72 5.07 1.40 3.41
C PRO A 72 6.59 1.65 3.32
N ARG A 73 7.11 1.75 2.10
CA ARG A 73 8.53 1.96 1.85
C ARG A 73 8.68 3.15 0.92
N VAL A 74 9.11 2.91 -0.31
CA VAL A 74 9.33 3.90 -1.35
C VAL A 74 8.21 3.87 -2.39
N GLY A 75 8.20 4.86 -3.29
CA GLY A 75 7.31 4.92 -4.44
C GLY A 75 6.00 5.67 -4.18
N PHE A 76 5.87 6.33 -3.02
CA PHE A 76 4.79 7.27 -2.78
C PHE A 76 5.10 8.61 -3.47
N VAL A 77 4.03 9.27 -3.90
CA VAL A 77 4.07 10.64 -4.39
C VAL A 77 3.10 11.47 -3.58
N ALA A 78 3.43 12.73 -3.33
CA ALA A 78 2.58 13.67 -2.62
C ALA A 78 2.49 15.00 -3.36
N GLU A 79 1.51 15.81 -2.98
CA GLU A 79 1.30 17.14 -3.51
C GLU A 79 1.08 18.11 -2.35
N GLY A 80 1.75 19.27 -2.38
CA GLY A 80 1.57 20.33 -1.39
C GLY A 80 0.13 20.84 -1.41
N ALA A 81 -0.54 20.81 -0.26
CA ALA A 81 -1.99 21.07 -0.17
C ALA A 81 -2.42 22.46 -0.67
N GLU A 82 -1.53 23.45 -0.57
CA GLU A 82 -1.80 24.83 -0.98
C GLU A 82 -1.20 25.17 -2.35
N SER A 83 0.04 24.73 -2.61
CA SER A 83 0.81 25.15 -3.79
C SER A 83 0.67 24.22 -4.99
N GLY A 84 0.27 22.96 -4.78
CA GLY A 84 0.32 21.92 -5.78
C GLY A 84 1.74 21.43 -6.13
N LEU A 85 2.76 21.80 -5.35
CA LEU A 85 4.13 21.31 -5.55
C LEU A 85 4.17 19.79 -5.40
N LYS A 86 4.75 19.10 -6.40
CA LYS A 86 4.85 17.64 -6.41
C LYS A 86 6.11 17.17 -5.71
N PHE A 87 5.94 16.11 -4.92
CA PHE A 87 7.02 15.37 -4.28
C PHE A 87 6.98 13.94 -4.84
N ASP A 88 7.88 13.62 -5.77
CA ASP A 88 7.86 12.35 -6.51
C ASP A 88 8.58 11.19 -5.78
N GLU A 89 9.32 11.49 -4.71
CA GLU A 89 10.16 10.53 -3.97
C GLU A 89 9.85 10.54 -2.47
N VAL A 90 8.60 10.24 -2.11
CA VAL A 90 8.21 10.13 -0.70
C VAL A 90 8.55 8.73 -0.18
N GLU A 91 9.46 8.66 0.79
CA GLU A 91 9.84 7.42 1.49
C GLU A 91 9.25 7.39 2.90
N LEU A 92 8.50 6.33 3.21
CA LEU A 92 7.77 6.13 4.47
C LEU A 92 8.26 4.89 5.24
N THR A 93 9.49 4.43 4.97
CA THR A 93 10.09 3.26 5.62
C THR A 93 10.09 3.38 7.16
N GLU A 94 10.25 4.59 7.68
CA GLU A 94 10.26 4.89 9.13
C GLU A 94 8.88 5.31 9.66
N GLY A 95 7.83 5.31 8.82
CA GLY A 95 6.49 5.76 9.18
C GLY A 95 6.33 7.29 9.20
N GLU A 96 7.37 8.02 8.80
CA GLU A 96 7.37 9.48 8.70
C GLU A 96 8.18 9.96 7.49
N TRP A 97 7.84 11.17 7.02
CA TRP A 97 8.52 11.89 5.96
C TRP A 97 8.32 13.39 6.19
N MET A 98 9.37 14.19 5.95
CA MET A 98 9.33 15.65 6.06
C MET A 98 10.11 16.28 4.90
N ASP A 99 9.59 17.39 4.40
CA ASP A 99 10.24 18.19 3.36
C ASP A 99 9.78 19.65 3.46
N TYR A 100 10.14 20.49 2.50
CA TYR A 100 9.78 21.90 2.46
C TYR A 100 9.12 22.27 1.13
N ASP A 101 7.94 22.86 1.21
CA ASP A 101 7.26 23.40 0.05
C ASP A 101 7.74 24.82 -0.23
N GLU A 102 8.65 24.97 -1.19
CA GLU A 102 9.24 26.27 -1.58
C GLU A 102 8.21 27.24 -2.18
N ASN A 103 7.12 26.73 -2.75
CA ASN A 103 6.08 27.58 -3.34
C ASN A 103 5.15 28.15 -2.26
N ALA A 104 4.82 27.37 -1.23
CA ALA A 104 4.02 27.79 -0.08
C ALA A 104 4.86 28.38 1.08
N GLN A 105 6.19 28.24 1.03
CA GLN A 105 7.13 28.67 2.06
C GLN A 105 6.86 28.06 3.45
N ASN A 106 6.44 26.79 3.50
CA ASN A 106 6.13 26.07 4.74
C ASN A 106 6.71 24.65 4.75
N PRO A 107 7.00 24.09 5.94
CA PRO A 107 7.33 22.68 6.06
C PRO A 107 6.11 21.81 5.76
N VAL A 108 6.34 20.68 5.10
CA VAL A 108 5.32 19.67 4.82
C VAL A 108 5.78 18.33 5.38
N GLY A 109 4.85 17.44 5.69
CA GLY A 109 5.21 16.13 6.21
C GLY A 109 4.04 15.17 6.31
N ILE A 110 4.40 13.89 6.40
CA ILE A 110 3.53 12.78 6.76
C ILE A 110 4.15 12.19 8.02
N THR A 111 3.41 12.13 9.12
CA THR A 111 3.92 11.65 10.40
C THR A 111 2.94 10.67 11.02
N GLU A 112 3.39 9.89 11.99
CA GLU A 112 2.55 8.98 12.77
C GLU A 112 1.73 8.02 11.89
N LEU A 113 2.35 7.48 10.83
CA LEU A 113 1.66 6.58 9.91
C LEU A 113 1.15 5.33 10.64
N GLU A 114 -0.17 5.17 10.65
CA GLU A 114 -0.84 3.96 11.12
C GLU A 114 -1.53 3.23 9.96
N HIS A 115 -1.70 1.91 10.10
CA HIS A 115 -2.44 1.10 9.15
C HIS A 115 -3.32 0.08 9.86
N ARG A 116 -4.41 -0.32 9.21
CA ARG A 116 -5.23 -1.45 9.65
C ARG A 116 -5.88 -2.14 8.48
N PHE A 117 -6.11 -3.44 8.62
CA PHE A 117 -6.92 -4.21 7.69
C PHE A 117 -8.35 -4.31 8.22
N VAL A 118 -9.33 -3.99 7.37
CA VAL A 118 -10.76 -4.16 7.66
C VAL A 118 -11.33 -5.21 6.71
N LYS A 119 -12.18 -6.09 7.23
CA LYS A 119 -12.93 -7.05 6.41
C LYS A 119 -14.14 -6.35 5.81
N ALA A 120 -14.32 -6.48 4.50
CA ALA A 120 -15.51 -6.01 3.79
C ALA A 120 -16.71 -6.92 4.08
#